data_AF-A0AAV7XQR1-F1
#
_entry.id   AF-A0AAV7XQR1-F1
#
_cell.length_a   1.000
_cell.length_b   1.000
_cell.length_c   1.000
_cell.angle_alpha   90.00
_cell.angle_beta   90.00
_cell.angle_gamma   90.00
#
_symmetry.space_group_name_H-M   'P 1'
#
loop_
_entity.id
_entity.type
_entity.pdbx_description
1 polymer ?
#
loop_
_entity_poly.entity_id
_entity_poly.type
_entity_poly.pdbx_seq_one_letter_code
_entity_poly.pdbx_strand_id
1 'polypeptide(L)'
;MYLLEVLKAIHYDKCNVIGYTAWSLMDNFEWFFGYVHKFGLYHVDFADPERPRTAKMSAVFFQRLIEKRSVPRDGDIDYPDDPTTTPSPSTQPPSTASPPPTAPTTPATLTTTPSRAVAAWSAAGLVLTAALVSLGATL
;
A
#
# COMPACT_ATOMS: atom_id res chain seq x y z
N MET A 1 19.32 7.28 1.00
CA MET A 1 18.15 6.86 1.81
C MET A 1 18.38 7.31 3.25
N TYR A 2 17.44 8.02 3.89
CA TYR A 2 17.69 8.77 5.14
C TYR A 2 18.22 7.92 6.31
N LEU A 3 17.71 6.69 6.48
CA LEU A 3 18.12 5.81 7.58
C LEU A 3 19.60 5.39 7.50
N LEU A 4 20.17 5.26 6.30
CA LEU A 4 21.59 4.95 6.13
C LEU A 4 22.48 6.10 6.59
N GLU A 5 22.06 7.35 6.37
CA GLU A 5 22.81 8.52 6.84
C GLU A 5 22.73 8.65 8.37
N VAL A 6 21.57 8.35 8.97
CA VAL A 6 21.43 8.28 10.44
C VAL A 6 22.35 7.19 11.02
N LEU A 7 22.41 6.02 10.40
CA LEU A 7 23.31 4.94 10.82
C LEU A 7 24.78 5.36 10.71
N LYS A 8 25.17 6.06 9.64
CA LYS A 8 26.54 6.59 9.51
C LYS A 8 26.86 7.58 10.63
N ALA A 9 25.95 8.50 10.96
CA ALA A 9 26.14 9.45 12.04
C ALA A 9 26.33 8.75 13.41
N ILE A 10 25.61 7.66 13.66
CA ILE A 10 25.77 6.86 14.89
C ILE A 10 27.14 6.14 14.89
N HIS A 11 27.51 5.49 13.79
CA HIS A 11 28.66 4.59 13.76
C HIS A 11 30.00 5.28 13.53
N TYR A 12 30.06 6.26 12.63
CA TYR A 12 31.28 6.97 12.27
C TYR A 12 31.44 8.24 13.11
N ASP A 13 30.38 9.04 13.22
CA ASP A 13 30.45 10.35 13.89
C ASP A 13 30.11 10.30 15.39
N LYS A 14 29.74 9.11 15.90
CA LYS A 14 29.44 8.84 17.32
C LYS A 14 28.30 9.69 17.89
N CYS A 15 27.35 10.09 17.06
CA CYS A 15 26.15 10.80 17.51
C CYS A 15 25.23 9.87 18.31
N ASN A 16 24.74 10.34 19.46
CA ASN A 16 23.83 9.58 20.33
C ASN A 16 22.38 9.71 19.88
N VAL A 17 22.01 8.98 18.81
CA VAL A 17 20.63 8.92 18.32
C VAL A 17 19.90 7.74 18.95
N ILE A 18 18.86 8.03 19.74
CA ILE A 18 18.13 7.02 20.52
C ILE A 18 16.84 6.51 19.86
N GLY A 19 16.39 7.16 18.79
CA GLY A 19 15.14 6.82 18.10
C GLY A 19 14.95 7.54 16.78
N TYR A 20 14.03 7.03 15.97
CA TYR A 20 13.64 7.58 14.67
C TYR A 20 12.13 7.44 14.49
N THR A 21 11.44 8.52 14.14
CA THR A 21 10.00 8.53 13.87
C THR A 21 9.76 8.94 12.41
N ALA A 22 9.17 8.04 11.63
CA ALA A 22 8.78 8.36 10.26
C ALA A 22 7.61 9.35 10.25
N TRP A 23 7.73 10.42 9.45
CA TRP A 23 6.62 11.29 9.14
C TRP A 23 5.98 10.86 7.81
N SER A 24 4.72 10.51 7.74
CA SER A 24 3.73 10.33 8.83
C SER A 24 3.23 8.90 8.88
N LEU A 25 2.50 8.52 9.93
CA LEU A 25 1.86 7.21 9.98
C LEU A 25 0.88 7.03 8.82
N MET A 26 0.02 8.02 8.57
CA MET A 26 -0.99 7.98 7.52
C MET A 26 -1.07 9.32 6.80
N ASP A 27 -1.61 9.31 5.58
CA ASP A 27 -1.92 10.54 4.85
C ASP A 27 -2.83 11.42 5.69
N ASN A 28 -2.53 12.72 5.76
CA ASN A 28 -3.23 13.69 6.60
C ASN A 28 -3.40 15.03 5.85
N PHE A 29 -3.87 16.05 6.56
CA PHE A 29 -3.96 17.42 6.06
C PHE A 29 -2.58 18.08 6.17
N GLU A 30 -2.00 18.46 5.05
CA GLU A 30 -0.65 19.02 4.95
C GLU A 30 -0.69 20.55 4.77
N TRP A 31 -1.13 21.24 5.81
CA TRP A 31 -1.04 22.71 5.96
C TRP A 31 -1.53 23.47 4.72
N PHE A 32 -0.66 24.28 4.10
CA PHE A 32 -0.96 25.09 2.92
C PHE A 32 -1.32 24.26 1.68
N PHE A 33 -0.92 22.98 1.65
CA PHE A 33 -1.18 22.08 0.54
C PHE A 33 -2.46 21.26 0.71
N GLY A 34 -3.14 21.39 1.86
CA GLY A 34 -4.33 20.61 2.17
C GLY A 34 -4.09 19.12 1.99
N TYR A 35 -4.96 18.43 1.25
CA TYR A 35 -4.86 16.99 1.03
C TYR A 35 -4.14 16.60 -0.26
N VAL A 36 -3.42 17.50 -0.92
CA VAL A 36 -2.77 17.18 -2.21
C VAL A 36 -1.54 16.29 -2.01
N HIS A 37 -0.69 16.61 -1.02
CA HIS A 37 0.50 15.82 -0.72
C HIS A 37 0.21 14.68 0.25
N LYS A 38 0.89 13.55 0.04
CA LYS A 38 0.61 12.26 0.71
C LYS A 38 1.90 11.66 1.28
N PHE A 39 2.26 12.07 2.48
CA PHE A 39 3.49 11.64 3.17
C PHE A 39 3.33 10.38 4.01
N GLY A 40 2.12 9.88 4.20
CA GLY A 40 1.85 8.76 5.10
C GLY A 40 2.44 7.44 4.61
N LEU A 41 2.84 6.59 5.55
CA LEU A 41 3.09 5.16 5.30
C LEU A 41 1.80 4.44 4.87
N TYR A 42 0.64 4.91 5.35
CA TYR A 42 -0.68 4.43 4.97
C TYR A 42 -1.41 5.46 4.12
N HIS A 43 -1.98 4.99 3.00
CA HIS A 43 -2.92 5.77 2.23
C HIS A 43 -4.25 5.89 2.97
N VAL A 44 -4.87 7.07 2.91
CA VAL A 44 -6.22 7.31 3.43
C VAL A 44 -7.11 7.78 2.28
N ASP A 45 -8.23 7.09 2.08
CA ASP A 45 -9.26 7.57 1.18
C ASP A 45 -10.08 8.67 1.88
N PHE A 46 -9.96 9.90 1.39
CA PHE A 46 -10.67 11.06 1.92
C PHE A 46 -12.05 11.26 1.28
N ALA A 47 -12.37 10.55 0.20
CA ALA A 47 -13.69 10.55 -0.41
C ALA A 47 -14.66 9.65 0.37
N ASP A 48 -14.19 8.51 0.87
CA ASP A 48 -14.98 7.59 1.70
C ASP A 48 -15.12 8.10 3.16
N PRO A 49 -16.34 8.38 3.66
CA PRO A 49 -16.59 8.80 5.05
C PRO A 49 -15.96 7.91 6.13
N GLU A 50 -15.80 6.61 5.88
CA GLU A 50 -15.20 5.66 6.82
C GLU A 50 -13.67 5.82 6.94
N ARG A 51 -13.05 6.57 6.01
CA ARG A 51 -11.61 6.85 5.95
C ARG A 51 -10.78 5.55 6.07
N PRO A 52 -10.96 4.57 5.17
CA PRO A 52 -10.16 3.35 5.20
C PRO A 52 -8.67 3.66 5.03
N ARG A 53 -7.81 2.89 5.70
CA ARG A 53 -6.34 3.00 5.63
C ARG A 53 -5.80 1.80 4.86
N THR A 54 -5.01 2.05 3.82
CA THR A 54 -4.35 1.01 3.02
C THR A 54 -2.83 1.14 3.13
N ALA A 55 -2.15 0.06 3.50
CA ALA A 55 -0.69 0.06 3.62
C ALA A 55 -0.04 0.35 2.26
N LYS A 56 0.90 1.32 2.22
CA LYS A 56 1.74 1.54 1.03
C LYS A 56 2.98 0.65 1.10
N MET A 57 3.75 0.60 0.02
CA MET A 57 5.05 -0.07 -0.02
C MET A 57 6.00 0.40 1.07
N SER A 58 5.97 1.70 1.39
CA SER A 58 6.75 2.26 2.50
C SER A 58 6.37 1.68 3.85
N ALA A 59 5.09 1.35 4.11
CA ALA A 59 4.69 0.67 5.34
C ALA A 59 5.28 -0.75 5.41
N VAL A 60 5.26 -1.49 4.30
CA VAL A 60 5.88 -2.83 4.22
C VAL A 60 7.40 -2.75 4.46
N PHE A 61 8.06 -1.74 3.89
CA PHE A 61 9.47 -1.46 4.14
C PHE A 61 9.75 -1.21 5.62
N PHE A 62 8.99 -0.32 6.26
CA PHE A 62 9.19 0.01 7.68
C PHE A 62 8.87 -1.18 8.59
N GLN A 63 7.88 -2.01 8.25
CA GLN A 63 7.60 -3.25 8.96
C GLN A 63 8.83 -4.17 8.94
N ARG A 64 9.39 -4.44 7.76
CA ARG A 64 10.59 -5.31 7.61
C ARG A 64 11.81 -4.73 8.32
N LEU A 65 12.01 -3.42 8.22
CA LEU A 65 13.10 -2.72 8.92
C LEU A 65 13.00 -2.90 10.43
N ILE A 66 11.80 -2.75 11.02
CA ILE A 66 11.58 -2.90 12.46
C ILE A 66 11.74 -4.37 12.88
N GLU A 67 11.17 -5.31 12.12
CA GLU A 67 11.28 -6.76 12.38
C GLU A 67 12.73 -7.25 12.36
N LYS A 68 13.52 -6.82 11.37
CA LYS A 68 14.92 -7.26 11.22
C LYS A 68 15.92 -6.42 12.01
N ARG A 69 15.51 -5.24 12.49
CA ARG A 69 16.38 -4.23 13.11
C ARG A 69 17.61 -3.89 12.25
N SER A 70 17.42 -3.92 10.93
CA SER A 70 18.43 -3.62 9.93
C SER A 70 17.75 -2.95 8.73
N VAL A 71 18.50 -2.17 7.96
CA VAL A 71 17.97 -1.54 6.74
C VAL A 71 17.88 -2.63 5.65
N PRO A 72 16.68 -2.96 5.14
CA PRO A 72 16.52 -3.93 4.06
C PRO A 72 17.25 -3.46 2.79
N ARG A 73 17.87 -4.38 2.07
CA ARG A 73 18.49 -4.13 0.76
C ARG A 73 17.50 -4.41 -0.37
N ASP A 74 17.86 -3.98 -1.56
CA ASP A 74 17.10 -4.27 -2.77
C ASP A 74 16.98 -5.80 -2.95
N GLY A 75 15.75 -6.30 -3.07
CA GLY A 75 15.43 -7.72 -3.15
C GLY A 75 15.20 -8.44 -1.82
N ASP A 76 15.47 -7.80 -0.66
CA ASP A 76 15.20 -8.41 0.66
C ASP A 76 13.70 -8.37 1.04
N ILE A 77 12.92 -7.51 0.37
CA ILE A 77 11.49 -7.33 0.61
C ILE A 77 10.72 -7.85 -0.59
N ASP A 78 9.91 -8.89 -0.35
CA ASP A 78 8.86 -9.30 -1.27
C ASP A 78 7.69 -8.32 -1.12
N TYR A 79 7.54 -7.48 -2.14
CA TYR A 79 6.56 -6.43 -2.18
C TYR A 79 5.26 -6.98 -2.78
N PRO A 80 4.10 -6.76 -2.15
CA PRO A 80 2.84 -7.20 -2.74
C PRO A 80 2.65 -6.53 -4.11
N ASP A 81 2.18 -7.30 -5.09
CA ASP A 81 1.86 -6.79 -6.43
C ASP A 81 0.91 -5.59 -6.31
N ASP A 82 1.30 -4.46 -6.89
CA ASP A 82 0.45 -3.26 -6.87
C ASP A 82 -0.72 -3.46 -7.86
N PRO A 83 -1.98 -3.34 -7.40
CA PRO A 83 -3.16 -3.48 -8.26
C PRO A 83 -3.25 -2.39 -9.36
N THR A 84 -2.44 -1.34 -9.29
CA THR A 84 -2.41 -0.24 -10.30
C THR A 84 -1.25 -0.38 -11.29
N THR A 85 -0.34 -1.34 -11.09
CA THR A 85 0.80 -1.53 -11.97
C THR A 85 0.34 -2.18 -13.28
N THR A 86 0.14 -1.34 -14.30
CA THR A 86 0.18 -1.81 -15.70
C THR A 86 1.57 -2.40 -15.94
N PRO A 87 1.71 -3.63 -16.45
CA PRO A 87 3.03 -4.22 -16.65
C PRO A 87 3.81 -3.36 -17.65
N SER A 88 4.90 -2.77 -17.18
CA SER A 88 5.90 -2.14 -18.03
C SER A 88 6.46 -3.21 -18.97
N PRO A 89 6.60 -2.97 -20.29
CA PRO A 89 7.03 -4.00 -21.23
C PRO A 89 8.42 -4.48 -20.82
N SER A 90 8.50 -5.76 -20.46
CA SER A 90 9.75 -6.40 -20.11
C SER A 90 10.69 -6.38 -21.31
N THR A 91 11.88 -5.82 -21.13
CA THR A 91 12.98 -5.93 -22.08
C THR A 91 13.48 -7.37 -22.10
N GLN A 92 12.75 -8.28 -22.74
CA GLN A 92 13.34 -9.54 -23.17
C GLN A 92 14.07 -9.32 -24.51
N PRO A 93 15.34 -9.77 -24.66
CA PRO A 93 15.99 -9.79 -25.97
C PRO A 93 15.23 -10.77 -26.90
N PRO A 94 15.22 -10.51 -28.22
CA PRO A 94 14.37 -11.24 -29.15
C PRO A 94 14.73 -12.73 -29.18
N SER A 95 13.80 -13.58 -28.75
CA SER A 95 13.90 -15.02 -28.98
C SER A 95 13.66 -15.29 -30.47
N THR A 96 14.61 -15.99 -31.09
CA THR A 96 14.54 -16.44 -32.48
C THR A 96 13.30 -17.31 -32.68
N ALA A 97 12.35 -16.80 -33.47
CA ALA A 97 11.13 -17.49 -33.85
C ALA A 97 11.43 -18.67 -34.77
N SER A 98 10.97 -19.86 -34.40
CA SER A 98 10.71 -20.95 -35.35
C SER A 98 9.25 -20.82 -35.83
N PRO A 99 8.96 -20.96 -37.13
CA PRO A 99 7.60 -20.82 -37.64
C PRO A 99 6.73 -22.04 -37.28
N PRO A 100 5.43 -21.84 -36.98
CA PRO A 100 4.52 -22.94 -36.70
C PRO A 100 4.00 -23.61 -37.99
N PRO A 101 3.69 -24.92 -37.98
CA PRO A 101 3.08 -25.62 -39.11
C PRO A 101 1.58 -25.32 -39.23
N THR A 102 1.13 -25.13 -40.47
CA THR A 102 -0.26 -24.85 -40.85
C THR A 102 -1.14 -26.11 -40.78
N ALA A 103 -2.32 -26.02 -40.16
CA ALA A 103 -3.40 -27.01 -40.31
C ALA A 103 -4.79 -26.37 -40.04
N PRO A 104 -5.90 -26.97 -40.54
CA PRO A 104 -6.96 -26.25 -41.24
C PRO A 104 -8.21 -25.90 -40.41
N THR A 105 -8.96 -24.96 -40.97
CA THR A 105 -10.23 -24.38 -40.50
C THR A 105 -11.40 -25.37 -40.53
N THR A 106 -12.24 -25.39 -39.49
CA THR A 106 -13.67 -25.77 -39.55
C THR A 106 -14.43 -25.04 -38.43
N PRO A 107 -15.65 -24.51 -38.67
CA PRO A 107 -16.36 -23.66 -37.73
C PRO A 107 -17.36 -24.44 -36.85
N ALA A 108 -17.58 -23.99 -35.61
CA ALA A 108 -18.68 -24.48 -34.77
C ALA A 108 -19.30 -23.36 -33.92
N THR A 109 -20.50 -22.98 -34.34
CA THR A 109 -21.76 -22.77 -33.59
C THR A 109 -21.76 -22.04 -32.25
N LEU A 110 -22.48 -20.91 -32.25
CA LEU A 110 -22.94 -20.12 -31.10
C LEU A 110 -24.02 -20.87 -30.29
N THR A 111 -23.86 -20.91 -28.95
CA THR A 111 -24.97 -21.16 -28.04
C THR A 111 -24.90 -20.20 -26.85
N THR A 112 -25.96 -19.41 -26.71
CA THR A 112 -26.22 -18.43 -25.65
C THR A 112 -26.82 -19.11 -24.41
N THR A 113 -26.36 -18.74 -23.20
CA THR A 113 -27.11 -18.96 -21.94
C THR A 113 -26.85 -17.78 -20.98
N PRO A 114 -27.88 -17.26 -20.26
CA PRO A 114 -27.81 -15.98 -19.55
C PRO A 114 -27.34 -16.07 -18.10
N SER A 115 -26.98 -14.89 -17.58
CA SER A 115 -26.49 -14.60 -16.23
C SER A 115 -27.49 -14.85 -15.11
N ARG A 116 -26.99 -15.10 -13.90
CA ARG A 116 -27.58 -14.50 -12.68
C ARG A 116 -26.56 -14.40 -11.55
N ALA A 117 -26.30 -13.16 -11.13
CA ALA A 117 -25.75 -12.82 -9.84
C ALA A 117 -26.83 -12.96 -8.76
N VAL A 118 -26.44 -13.39 -7.56
CA VAL A 118 -27.14 -13.03 -6.31
C VAL A 118 -26.10 -12.91 -5.21
N ALA A 119 -25.80 -11.67 -4.82
CA ALA A 119 -25.15 -11.34 -3.57
C ALA A 119 -26.22 -11.24 -2.47
N ALA A 120 -25.96 -11.82 -1.30
CA ALA A 120 -26.76 -11.65 -0.10
C ALA A 120 -25.82 -11.44 1.09
N TRP A 121 -25.75 -10.21 1.59
CA TRP A 121 -25.19 -9.87 2.90
C TRP A 121 -26.26 -9.04 3.61
N SER A 122 -26.76 -9.54 4.74
CA SER A 122 -27.66 -8.81 5.63
C SER A 122 -26.90 -8.37 6.87
N ALA A 123 -27.17 -7.13 7.26
CA ALA A 123 -26.59 -6.36 8.33
C ALA A 123 -26.86 -6.91 9.73
N ALA A 124 -25.94 -6.65 10.66
CA ALA A 124 -26.24 -6.34 12.06
C ALA A 124 -24.98 -5.79 12.76
N GLY A 125 -25.03 -4.56 13.28
CA GLY A 125 -23.96 -4.08 14.17
C GLY A 125 -23.83 -2.57 14.32
N LEU A 126 -24.89 -1.88 14.75
CA LEU A 126 -24.79 -0.48 15.20
C LEU A 126 -25.61 -0.29 16.47
N VAL A 127 -24.97 -0.29 17.65
CA VAL A 127 -25.31 0.58 18.80
C VAL A 127 -24.09 0.65 19.73
N LEU A 128 -23.41 1.79 19.81
CA LEU A 128 -22.89 2.26 21.10
C LEU A 128 -22.83 3.79 21.12
N THR A 129 -23.75 4.35 21.90
CA THR A 129 -23.93 5.77 22.19
C THR A 129 -22.82 6.30 23.11
N ALA A 130 -22.42 7.53 22.83
CA ALA A 130 -21.47 8.33 23.59
C ALA A 130 -21.99 8.75 24.98
N ALA A 131 -21.12 8.76 25.99
CA ALA A 131 -21.25 9.63 27.17
C ALA A 131 -19.91 9.81 27.92
N LEU A 132 -19.70 11.04 28.39
CA LEU A 132 -18.81 11.50 29.48
C LEU A 132 -17.34 11.85 29.18
N VAL A 133 -17.12 13.08 28.69
CA VAL A 133 -16.14 13.99 29.33
C VAL A 133 -16.79 15.37 29.48
N SER A 134 -17.28 15.66 30.68
CA SER A 134 -17.47 17.03 31.17
C SER A 134 -17.43 16.99 32.68
N LEU A 135 -16.26 17.27 33.25
CA LEU A 135 -16.14 17.90 34.55
C LEU A 135 -14.75 18.52 34.65
N GLY A 136 -14.70 19.85 34.56
CA GLY A 136 -13.44 20.58 34.62
C GLY A 136 -13.65 22.09 34.49
N ALA A 137 -14.60 22.64 35.25
CA ALA A 137 -14.75 24.09 35.42
C ALA A 137 -15.44 24.39 36.74
N THR A 138 -14.68 24.64 37.82
CA THR A 138 -14.99 25.69 38.81
C THR A 138 -13.79 25.97 39.70
N LEU A 139 -13.39 27.26 39.71
CA LEU A 139 -12.62 28.05 40.69
C LEU A 139 -11.20 27.62 41.07
#